data_AF-A0A956R488-F1
#
_entry.id   AF-A0A956R488-F1
#
_cell.length_a   1.000
_cell.length_b   1.000
_cell.length_c   1.000
_cell.angle_alpha   90.00
_cell.angle_beta   90.00
_cell.angle_gamma   90.00
#
_symmetry.space_group_name_H-M   'P 1'
#
loop_
_entity.id
_entity.type
_entity.pdbx_description
1 polymer ?
#
loop_
_entity_poly.entity_id
_entity_poly.type
_entity_poly.pdbx_seq_one_letter_code
_entity_poly.pdbx_strand_id
1 'polypeptide(L)'
;MATLEDHRTRAFDFLTSDAPVGLEMASPASPTPRPFLHFVEEEAEEAAELIARLFELADSEDLGSVLDVVADVEHRELAKHALTVFITHHDKGRALQLPTYFERHPEALGAQAGAPPLLAADASGEQLLAWYREDAFQNEHHEHWHIVYPFQGIPTVTAGASSRIARASSSSPCTSKCWRATTPRGSRRVWSSLSL
;
A
#
# COMPACT_ATOMS: atom_id res chain seq x y z
N MET A 1 27.84 -14.53 4.78
CA MET A 1 26.66 -13.97 4.08
C MET A 1 25.44 -14.66 4.66
N ALA A 2 24.41 -13.90 5.00
CA ALA A 2 23.12 -14.45 5.39
C ALA A 2 22.48 -15.17 4.19
N THR A 3 21.73 -16.22 4.47
CA THR A 3 21.00 -16.99 3.45
C THR A 3 19.67 -16.31 3.11
N LEU A 4 19.02 -16.73 2.02
CA LEU A 4 17.68 -16.25 1.68
C LEU A 4 16.67 -16.53 2.81
N GLU A 5 16.81 -17.66 3.49
CA GLU A 5 15.92 -18.03 4.59
C GLU A 5 16.12 -17.14 5.81
N ASP A 6 17.37 -16.72 6.08
CA ASP A 6 17.66 -15.74 7.13
C ASP A 6 17.00 -14.39 6.79
N HIS A 7 17.04 -13.95 5.53
CA HIS A 7 16.36 -12.73 5.10
C HIS A 7 14.84 -12.82 5.19
N ARG A 8 14.24 -13.97 4.84
CA ARG A 8 12.80 -14.22 5.00
C ARG A 8 12.37 -14.13 6.45
N THR A 9 13.09 -14.83 7.32
CA THR A 9 12.81 -14.83 8.77
C THR A 9 12.89 -13.41 9.31
N ARG A 10 13.96 -12.68 8.98
CA ARG A 10 14.14 -11.29 9.43
C ARG A 10 13.06 -10.34 8.90
N ALA A 11 12.62 -10.50 7.66
CA ALA A 11 11.53 -9.71 7.08
C ALA A 11 10.19 -10.03 7.76
N PHE A 12 9.90 -11.33 7.97
CA PHE A 12 8.70 -11.79 8.67
C PHE A 12 8.64 -11.24 10.10
N ASP A 13 9.72 -11.39 10.86
CA ASP A 13 9.82 -10.89 12.23
C ASP A 13 9.65 -9.36 12.28
N PHE A 14 10.26 -8.63 11.33
CA PHE A 14 10.11 -7.19 11.25
C PHE A 14 8.66 -6.76 10.98
N LEU A 15 7.97 -7.44 10.07
CA LEU A 15 6.60 -7.10 9.67
C LEU A 15 5.54 -7.49 10.72
N THR A 16 5.83 -8.49 11.55
CA THR A 16 4.88 -9.04 12.55
C THR A 16 5.16 -8.59 13.98
N SER A 17 6.35 -8.06 14.27
CA SER A 17 6.70 -7.53 15.59
C SER A 17 6.41 -6.04 15.71
N ASP A 18 5.79 -5.66 16.83
CA ASP A 18 5.68 -4.26 17.26
C ASP A 18 6.91 -3.77 18.03
N ALA A 19 7.76 -4.68 18.49
CA ALA A 19 8.99 -4.35 19.21
C ALA A 19 10.13 -4.04 18.22
N PRO A 20 10.95 -2.99 18.48
CA PRO A 20 12.20 -2.78 17.75
C PRO A 20 13.13 -3.99 17.94
N VAL A 21 13.86 -4.36 16.89
CA VAL A 21 14.81 -5.47 16.92
C VAL A 21 16.06 -5.02 17.70
N GLY A 22 16.05 -5.20 19.02
CA GLY A 22 17.15 -4.82 19.90
C GLY A 22 16.74 -4.89 21.37
N LEU A 23 17.51 -5.62 22.17
CA LEU A 23 17.32 -5.89 23.60
C LEU A 23 17.03 -4.64 24.45
N GLU A 24 15.83 -4.51 25.01
CA GLU A 24 15.62 -4.10 26.41
C GLU A 24 14.17 -4.33 26.86
N MET A 25 14.01 -4.78 28.11
CA MET A 25 12.71 -4.98 28.74
C MET A 25 12.00 -3.62 28.87
N ALA A 26 10.96 -3.43 28.07
CA ALA A 26 10.21 -2.19 27.99
C ALA A 26 9.67 -1.75 29.36
N SER A 27 10.11 -0.58 29.79
CA SER A 27 9.49 0.25 30.82
C SER A 27 8.02 0.54 30.46
N PRO A 28 7.07 0.60 31.41
CA PRO A 28 5.63 0.83 31.15
C PRO A 28 5.30 2.22 30.56
N ALA A 29 6.31 3.02 30.22
CA ALA A 29 6.20 4.33 29.57
C ALA A 29 6.77 4.33 28.14
N SER A 30 6.74 3.19 27.45
CA SER A 30 7.07 3.19 26.02
C SER A 30 6.06 4.05 25.27
N PRO A 31 6.51 5.00 24.42
CA PRO A 31 5.60 5.77 23.58
C PRO A 31 4.79 4.79 22.72
N THR A 32 3.49 5.01 22.63
CA THR A 32 2.64 4.28 21.68
C THR A 32 3.27 4.38 20.29
N PRO A 33 3.38 3.28 19.53
CA PRO A 33 3.93 3.33 18.19
C PRO A 33 3.21 4.40 17.38
N ARG A 34 3.97 5.26 16.70
CA ARG A 34 3.38 6.29 15.83
C ARG A 34 2.67 5.60 14.66
N PRO A 35 1.37 5.81 14.46
CA PRO A 35 0.65 5.22 13.32
C PRO A 35 1.13 5.86 12.02
N PHE A 36 1.10 5.10 10.94
CA PHE A 36 1.33 5.60 9.59
C PHE A 36 -0.02 5.87 8.89
N LEU A 37 -0.15 7.03 8.26
CA LEU A 37 -1.39 7.48 7.63
C LEU A 37 -1.17 7.74 6.14
N HIS A 38 -1.59 6.80 5.29
CA HIS A 38 -1.48 6.87 3.83
C HIS A 38 -2.08 8.14 3.20
N PHE A 39 -3.03 8.79 3.88
CA PHE A 39 -3.75 9.96 3.38
C PHE A 39 -3.17 11.28 3.86
N VAL A 40 -2.14 11.26 4.70
CA VAL A 40 -1.36 12.46 5.03
C VAL A 40 -0.28 12.60 3.95
N GLU A 41 -0.35 13.69 3.20
CA GLU A 41 0.52 13.90 2.01
C GLU A 41 2.01 13.79 2.35
N GLU A 42 2.45 14.40 3.46
CA GLU A 42 3.84 14.35 3.93
C GLU A 42 4.29 12.91 4.24
N GLU A 43 3.50 12.13 4.98
CA GLU A 43 3.84 10.74 5.30
C GLU A 43 3.82 9.85 4.04
N ALA A 44 2.90 10.11 3.12
CA ALA A 44 2.83 9.39 1.85
C ALA A 44 4.05 9.69 0.95
N GLU A 45 4.52 10.93 0.92
CA GLU A 45 5.74 11.32 0.22
C GLU A 45 6.98 10.65 0.86
N GLU A 46 7.11 10.70 2.19
CA GLU A 46 8.19 10.03 2.93
C GLU A 46 8.22 8.51 2.66
N ALA A 47 7.05 7.87 2.66
CA ALA A 47 6.95 6.45 2.33
C ALA A 47 7.39 6.16 0.89
N ALA A 48 6.98 6.98 -0.08
CA ALA A 48 7.38 6.83 -1.48
C ALA A 48 8.88 6.99 -1.68
N GLU A 49 9.51 7.95 -0.99
CA GLU A 49 10.97 8.13 -1.00
C GLU A 49 11.70 6.91 -0.42
N LEU A 50 11.21 6.38 0.70
CA LEU A 50 11.79 5.16 1.28
C LEU A 50 11.64 3.97 0.33
N ILE A 51 10.46 3.76 -0.27
CA ILE A 51 10.23 2.69 -1.25
C ILE A 51 11.24 2.81 -2.41
N ALA A 52 11.41 4.00 -2.99
CA ALA A 52 12.37 4.22 -4.07
C ALA A 52 13.80 3.86 -3.64
N ARG A 53 14.21 4.26 -2.43
CA ARG A 53 15.52 3.90 -1.86
C ARG A 53 15.69 2.40 -1.70
N LEU A 54 14.66 1.67 -1.25
CA LEU A 54 14.74 0.21 -1.11
C LEU A 54 14.93 -0.48 -2.47
N PHE A 55 14.28 0.01 -3.52
CA PHE A 55 14.45 -0.51 -4.88
C PHE A 55 15.89 -0.29 -5.37
N GLU A 56 16.41 0.93 -5.27
CA GLU A 56 17.79 1.25 -5.68
C GLU A 56 18.82 0.42 -4.91
N LEU A 57 18.60 0.23 -3.61
CA LEU A 57 19.49 -0.56 -2.76
C LEU A 57 19.44 -2.04 -3.12
N ALA A 58 18.24 -2.58 -3.38
CA ALA A 58 18.11 -3.96 -3.83
C ALA A 58 18.77 -4.18 -5.19
N ASP A 59 18.70 -3.21 -6.11
CA ASP A 59 19.34 -3.31 -7.43
C ASP A 59 20.87 -3.25 -7.35
N SER A 60 21.40 -2.31 -6.57
CA SER A 60 22.85 -2.06 -6.46
C SER A 60 23.56 -3.00 -5.48
N GLU A 61 22.86 -3.48 -4.45
CA GLU A 61 23.39 -4.32 -3.38
C GLU A 61 22.58 -5.61 -3.22
N ASP A 62 22.23 -5.98 -1.98
CA ASP A 62 21.52 -7.20 -1.62
C ASP A 62 20.30 -6.94 -0.69
N LEU A 63 19.56 -8.01 -0.40
CA LEU A 63 18.39 -7.95 0.49
C LEU A 63 18.75 -7.66 1.95
N GLY A 64 19.98 -7.96 2.38
CA GLY A 64 20.45 -7.66 3.72
C GLY A 64 20.52 -6.16 3.96
N SER A 65 21.11 -5.42 3.01
CA SER A 65 21.16 -3.95 3.06
C SER A 65 19.78 -3.30 3.11
N VAL A 66 18.81 -3.84 2.36
CA VAL A 66 17.41 -3.39 2.41
C VAL A 66 16.82 -3.55 3.82
N LEU A 67 17.03 -4.71 4.44
CA LEU A 67 16.52 -5.00 5.78
C LEU A 67 17.26 -4.22 6.87
N ASP A 68 18.53 -3.87 6.67
CA ASP A 68 19.28 -2.97 7.55
C ASP A 68 18.68 -1.56 7.51
N VAL A 69 18.48 -1.00 6.31
CA VAL A 69 17.87 0.32 6.15
C VAL A 69 16.48 0.38 6.77
N VAL A 70 15.63 -0.61 6.52
CA VAL A 70 14.26 -0.64 7.08
C VAL A 70 14.27 -0.76 8.60
N ALA A 71 15.22 -1.51 9.17
CA ALA A 71 15.34 -1.66 10.63
C ALA A 71 15.76 -0.35 11.33
N ASP A 72 16.50 0.51 10.64
CA ASP A 72 17.03 1.77 11.17
C ASP A 72 16.05 2.96 11.04
N VAL A 73 14.90 2.79 10.36
CA VAL A 73 13.89 3.84 10.23
C VAL A 73 13.11 4.01 11.54
N GLU A 74 13.14 5.22 12.11
CA GLU A 74 12.44 5.56 13.36
C GLU A 74 10.92 5.37 13.25
N HIS A 75 10.32 5.81 12.14
CA HIS A 75 8.89 5.59 11.89
C HIS A 75 8.62 4.16 11.43
N ARG A 76 8.52 3.24 12.39
CA ARG A 76 8.39 1.79 12.15
C ARG A 76 7.23 1.41 11.22
N GLU A 77 6.03 1.96 11.43
CA GLU A 77 4.87 1.62 10.60
C GLU A 77 5.01 2.10 9.14
N LEU A 78 5.63 3.27 8.91
CA LEU A 78 5.99 3.73 7.58
C LEU A 78 7.01 2.78 6.92
N ALA A 79 7.99 2.31 7.69
CA ALA A 79 8.99 1.35 7.23
C ALA A 79 8.39 -0.02 6.88
N LYS A 80 7.45 -0.53 7.70
CA LYS A 80 6.66 -1.74 7.41
C LYS A 80 5.86 -1.58 6.12
N HIS A 81 5.21 -0.43 5.93
CA HIS A 81 4.48 -0.14 4.70
C HIS A 81 5.42 -0.14 3.47
N ALA A 82 6.55 0.58 3.55
CA ALA A 82 7.52 0.65 2.48
C ALA A 82 8.09 -0.74 2.11
N LEU A 83 8.42 -1.55 3.12
CA LEU A 83 8.88 -2.93 2.92
C LEU A 83 7.79 -3.80 2.26
N THR A 84 6.53 -3.63 2.63
CA THR A 84 5.40 -4.37 2.05
C THR A 84 5.22 -4.05 0.56
N VAL A 85 5.32 -2.77 0.18
CA VAL A 85 5.29 -2.36 -1.23
C VAL A 85 6.52 -2.90 -1.98
N PHE A 86 7.71 -2.84 -1.38
CA PHE A 86 8.92 -3.41 -1.95
C PHE A 86 8.81 -4.92 -2.23
N ILE A 87 8.33 -5.70 -1.26
CA ILE A 87 8.12 -7.14 -1.41
C ILE A 87 7.13 -7.44 -2.54
N THR A 88 6.10 -6.62 -2.69
CA THR A 88 5.05 -6.82 -3.70
C THR A 88 5.55 -6.55 -5.12
N HIS A 89 6.37 -5.51 -5.31
CA HIS A 89 6.66 -4.97 -6.63
C HIS A 89 8.10 -5.20 -7.14
N HIS A 90 9.06 -5.44 -6.25
CA HIS A 90 10.45 -5.64 -6.65
C HIS A 90 10.80 -7.11 -6.87
N ASP A 91 11.53 -7.44 -7.94
CA ASP A 91 11.88 -8.82 -8.31
C ASP A 91 12.60 -9.58 -7.19
N LYS A 92 13.63 -8.96 -6.59
CA LYS A 92 14.33 -9.55 -5.43
C LYS A 92 13.46 -9.57 -4.17
N GLY A 93 12.57 -8.58 -4.01
CA GLY A 93 11.71 -8.45 -2.83
C GLY A 93 10.68 -9.57 -2.73
N ARG A 94 10.11 -10.01 -3.87
CA ARG A 94 9.15 -11.12 -3.94
C ARG A 94 9.68 -12.43 -3.35
N ALA A 95 11.00 -12.60 -3.24
CA ALA A 95 11.60 -13.76 -2.60
C ALA A 95 11.38 -13.81 -1.08
N LEU A 96 11.11 -12.67 -0.42
CA LEU A 96 10.96 -12.55 1.04
C LEU A 96 9.63 -13.07 1.59
N GLN A 97 8.60 -13.18 0.74
CA GLN A 97 7.21 -13.54 1.09
C GLN A 97 6.56 -12.52 2.05
N LEU A 98 5.34 -12.09 1.71
CA LEU A 98 4.58 -11.17 2.54
C LEU A 98 3.71 -11.98 3.52
N PRO A 99 3.80 -11.74 4.85
CA PRO A 99 2.87 -12.32 5.80
C PRO A 99 1.45 -11.81 5.53
N THR A 100 0.45 -12.64 5.84
CA THR A 100 -0.96 -12.27 5.69
C THR A 100 -1.30 -11.02 6.52
N TYR A 101 -2.38 -10.34 6.17
CA TYR A 101 -2.80 -9.16 6.92
C TYR A 101 -2.99 -9.46 8.42
N PHE A 102 -3.55 -10.63 8.77
CA PHE A 102 -3.81 -11.02 10.15
C PHE A 102 -2.55 -11.39 10.94
N GLU A 103 -1.48 -11.82 10.27
CA GLU A 103 -0.19 -12.05 10.92
C GLU A 103 0.52 -10.74 11.23
N ARG A 104 0.34 -9.71 10.39
CA ARG A 104 0.90 -8.37 10.60
C ARG A 104 0.08 -7.53 11.58
N HIS A 105 -1.23 -7.71 11.58
CA HIS A 105 -2.21 -6.91 12.33
C HIS A 105 -3.16 -7.83 13.13
N PRO A 106 -2.67 -8.57 14.14
CA PRO A 106 -3.50 -9.47 14.94
C PRO A 106 -4.65 -8.74 15.67
N GLU A 107 -4.48 -7.44 15.96
CA GLU A 107 -5.50 -6.57 16.54
C GLU A 107 -6.74 -6.40 15.64
N ALA A 108 -6.58 -6.56 14.32
CA ALA A 108 -7.69 -6.45 13.37
C ALA A 108 -8.71 -7.60 13.49
N LEU A 109 -8.28 -8.76 14.03
CA LEU A 109 -9.19 -9.85 14.39
C LEU A 109 -9.91 -9.57 15.72
N GLY A 110 -9.28 -8.82 16.62
CA GLY A 110 -9.67 -8.66 18.02
C GLY A 110 -10.66 -7.53 18.31
N ALA A 111 -10.83 -6.56 17.40
CA ALA A 111 -11.83 -5.49 17.56
C ALA A 111 -13.28 -6.03 17.68
N GLN A 112 -13.52 -7.30 17.35
CA GLN A 112 -14.80 -7.98 17.52
C GLN A 112 -14.95 -8.77 18.83
N ALA A 113 -13.90 -8.94 19.64
CA ALA A 113 -13.92 -9.78 20.84
C ALA A 113 -14.75 -9.21 22.01
N GLY A 114 -15.13 -7.93 21.95
CA GLY A 114 -15.98 -7.25 22.94
C GLY A 114 -17.28 -6.67 22.38
N ALA A 115 -17.50 -6.76 21.06
CA ALA A 115 -18.74 -6.32 20.45
C ALA A 115 -19.78 -7.46 20.59
N PRO A 116 -21.05 -7.16 20.92
CA PRO A 116 -22.10 -8.15 20.77
C PRO A 116 -22.03 -8.68 19.33
N PRO A 117 -22.25 -9.99 19.11
CA PRO A 117 -22.13 -10.58 17.79
C PRO A 117 -22.88 -9.71 16.78
N LEU A 118 -22.33 -9.54 15.57
CA LEU A 118 -22.89 -8.76 14.44
C LEU A 118 -24.35 -9.11 14.07
N LEU A 119 -24.89 -10.16 14.70
CA LEU A 119 -26.26 -10.63 14.65
C LEU A 119 -27.03 -10.30 15.94
N ALA A 120 -26.68 -9.20 16.61
CA ALA A 120 -27.46 -8.71 17.73
C ALA A 120 -28.86 -8.42 17.22
N ALA A 121 -29.88 -9.03 17.83
CA ALA A 121 -31.27 -8.97 17.36
C ALA A 121 -31.85 -7.53 17.34
N ASP A 122 -31.12 -6.57 17.90
CA ASP A 122 -31.39 -5.14 17.96
C ASP A 122 -30.56 -4.30 16.96
N ALA A 123 -29.74 -4.92 16.10
CA ALA A 123 -28.99 -4.23 15.06
C ALA A 123 -29.95 -3.40 14.19
N SER A 124 -29.67 -2.11 14.06
CA SER A 124 -30.50 -1.18 13.29
C SER A 124 -29.66 -0.21 12.46
N GLY A 125 -30.26 0.29 11.36
CA GLY A 125 -29.57 1.20 10.44
C GLY A 125 -28.28 0.59 9.88
N GLU A 126 -27.17 1.31 10.02
CA GLU A 126 -25.85 0.92 9.51
C GLU A 126 -25.26 -0.34 10.16
N GLN A 127 -25.73 -0.74 11.34
CA GLN A 127 -25.24 -1.94 12.02
C GLN A 127 -25.63 -3.22 11.25
N LEU A 128 -26.71 -3.18 10.46
CA LEU A 128 -27.10 -4.30 9.60
C LEU A 128 -26.09 -4.60 8.49
N LEU A 129 -25.18 -3.65 8.22
CA LEU A 129 -24.09 -3.80 7.24
C LEU A 129 -22.74 -4.08 7.89
N ALA A 130 -22.68 -4.21 9.22
CA ALA A 130 -21.41 -4.39 9.92
C ALA A 130 -20.73 -5.72 9.55
N TRP A 131 -21.51 -6.77 9.24
CA TRP A 131 -20.96 -8.03 8.71
C TRP A 131 -20.17 -7.87 7.41
N TYR A 132 -20.45 -6.83 6.62
CA TYR A 132 -19.74 -6.52 5.38
C TYR A 132 -18.62 -5.50 5.62
N ARG A 133 -18.90 -4.44 6.38
CA ARG A 133 -17.96 -3.34 6.65
C ARG A 133 -16.79 -3.76 7.55
N GLU A 134 -17.02 -4.72 8.43
CA GLU A 134 -16.05 -5.21 9.41
C GLU A 134 -15.57 -6.63 9.07
N ASP A 135 -15.91 -7.16 7.89
CA ASP A 135 -15.38 -8.45 7.43
C ASP A 135 -13.86 -8.38 7.32
N ALA A 136 -13.20 -9.32 7.96
CA ALA A 136 -11.76 -9.35 8.10
C ALA A 136 -11.06 -9.49 6.74
N PHE A 137 -11.59 -10.37 5.87
CA PHE A 137 -11.01 -10.63 4.55
C PHE A 137 -11.29 -9.51 3.56
N GLN A 138 -12.45 -8.85 3.66
CA GLN A 138 -12.76 -7.67 2.87
C GLN A 138 -11.81 -6.50 3.19
N ASN A 139 -11.47 -6.33 4.48
CA ASN A 139 -10.50 -5.33 4.91
C ASN A 139 -9.07 -5.67 4.46
N GLU A 140 -8.65 -6.94 4.56
CA GLU A 140 -7.38 -7.42 3.98
C GLU A 140 -7.32 -7.18 2.47
N HIS A 141 -8.39 -7.50 1.73
CA HIS A 141 -8.47 -7.25 0.30
C HIS A 141 -8.29 -5.76 -0.03
N HIS A 142 -8.94 -4.88 0.72
CA HIS A 142 -8.84 -3.43 0.52
C HIS A 142 -7.43 -2.91 0.82
N GLU A 143 -6.80 -3.36 1.91
CA GLU A 143 -5.41 -3.01 2.23
C GLU A 143 -4.46 -3.49 1.12
N HIS A 144 -4.60 -4.74 0.68
CA HIS A 144 -3.80 -5.29 -0.40
C HIS A 144 -3.97 -4.53 -1.72
N TRP A 145 -5.19 -4.05 -2.03
CA TRP A 145 -5.44 -3.22 -3.21
C TRP A 145 -4.61 -1.93 -3.20
N HIS A 146 -4.48 -1.27 -2.04
CA HIS A 146 -3.65 -0.07 -1.89
C HIS A 146 -2.14 -0.37 -1.94
N ILE A 147 -1.73 -1.59 -1.57
CA ILE A 147 -0.33 -2.03 -1.74
C ILE A 147 -0.01 -2.30 -3.21
N VAL A 148 -0.93 -2.93 -3.94
CA VAL A 148 -0.76 -3.23 -5.38
C VAL A 148 -0.87 -1.96 -6.22
N TYR A 149 -1.73 -1.01 -5.84
CA TYR A 149 -1.95 0.25 -6.55
C TYR A 149 -1.78 1.46 -5.62
N PRO A 150 -0.55 1.74 -5.15
CA PRO A 150 -0.32 2.83 -4.23
C PRO A 150 -0.55 4.18 -4.92
N PHE A 151 -1.10 5.14 -4.17
CA PHE A 151 -1.48 6.44 -4.69
C PHE A 151 -0.29 7.23 -5.29
N GLN A 152 0.89 7.11 -4.68
CA GLN A 152 2.13 7.76 -5.15
C GLN A 152 2.76 7.05 -6.36
N GLY A 153 2.19 5.91 -6.78
CA GLY A 153 2.73 5.06 -7.84
C GLY A 153 3.88 4.18 -7.37
N ILE A 154 4.35 3.33 -8.28
CA ILE A 154 5.51 2.46 -8.07
C ILE A 154 6.74 3.14 -8.68
N PRO A 155 7.86 3.24 -7.94
CA PRO A 155 9.10 3.72 -8.52
C PRO A 155 9.44 2.93 -9.78
N THR A 156 9.61 3.62 -10.90
CA THR A 156 10.05 2.97 -12.14
C THR A 156 11.48 2.52 -11.95
N VAL A 157 11.73 1.21 -11.95
CA VAL A 157 13.08 0.66 -12.16
C VAL A 157 13.47 0.93 -13.61
N THR A 158 13.88 2.16 -13.89
CA THR A 158 14.51 2.44 -15.16
C THR A 158 15.93 1.94 -15.01
N ALA A 159 16.23 0.79 -15.59
CA ALA A 159 17.60 0.33 -15.78
C ALA A 159 18.44 1.50 -16.35
N GLY A 160 19.18 2.19 -15.48
CA GLY A 160 20.13 3.24 -15.84
C GLY A 160 19.66 4.71 -15.85
N ALA A 161 18.53 5.10 -15.24
CA ALA A 161 18.24 6.54 -15.08
C ALA A 161 17.59 6.89 -13.74
N SER A 162 18.38 7.52 -12.86
CA SER A 162 17.88 8.22 -11.67
C SER A 162 16.93 9.33 -12.10
N SER A 163 15.64 9.01 -12.10
CA SER A 163 14.56 9.94 -12.34
C SER A 163 14.09 10.44 -10.98
N ARG A 164 14.67 11.56 -10.53
CA ARG A 164 14.02 12.42 -9.54
C ARG A 164 12.56 12.59 -9.96
N ILE A 165 11.63 12.20 -9.10
CA ILE A 165 10.21 12.48 -9.25
C ILE A 165 10.08 13.99 -9.36
N ALA A 166 10.00 14.49 -10.59
CA ALA A 166 9.77 15.89 -10.86
C ALA A 166 8.30 16.14 -10.51
N ARG A 167 8.07 16.77 -9.36
CA ARG A 167 6.79 17.39 -9.03
C ARG A 167 6.40 18.28 -10.21
N ALA A 168 5.37 17.88 -10.96
CA ALA A 168 4.74 18.78 -11.90
C ALA A 168 4.10 19.89 -11.06
N SER A 169 4.78 21.03 -10.92
CA SER A 169 4.18 22.19 -10.30
C SER A 169 2.93 22.53 -11.11
N SER A 170 1.79 22.54 -10.43
CA SER A 170 0.49 22.95 -10.96
C SER A 170 0.53 24.44 -11.31
N SER A 171 1.18 24.78 -12.42
CA SER A 171 1.20 26.12 -13.00
C SER A 171 1.43 26.00 -14.50
N SER A 172 0.54 25.29 -15.20
CA SER A 172 0.37 25.47 -16.64
C SER A 172 -0.88 26.31 -16.88
N PRO A 173 -0.77 27.45 -17.58
CA PRO A 173 -1.92 28.27 -17.91
C PRO A 173 -2.80 27.53 -18.91
N CYS A 174 -4.08 27.42 -18.56
CA CYS A 174 -5.15 27.02 -19.46
C CYS A 174 -5.06 27.84 -20.75
N THR A 175 -4.55 27.23 -21.82
CA THR A 175 -4.71 27.75 -23.18
C THR A 175 -5.69 26.85 -23.91
N SER A 176 -6.89 27.40 -24.02
CA SER A 176 -8.01 26.93 -24.82
C SER A 176 -7.58 26.50 -26.23
N LYS A 177 -7.60 25.19 -26.48
CA LYS A 177 -7.70 24.63 -27.84
C LYS A 177 -8.79 23.56 -27.89
N CYS A 178 -9.99 24.07 -28.17
CA CYS A 178 -11.00 23.53 -29.06
C CYS A 178 -10.96 22.01 -29.34
N TRP A 179 -11.81 21.25 -28.65
CA TRP A 179 -12.40 20.05 -29.23
C TRP A 179 -13.34 20.46 -30.36
N ARG A 180 -12.89 20.34 -31.61
CA ARG A 180 -13.75 20.45 -32.79
C ARG A 180 -14.23 19.04 -33.15
N ALA A 181 -15.45 18.70 -32.77
CA ALA A 181 -16.12 17.48 -33.19
C ALA A 181 -16.40 17.54 -34.72
N THR A 182 -15.71 16.71 -35.49
CA THR A 182 -16.06 16.45 -36.89
C THR A 182 -17.22 15.45 -36.95
N THR A 183 -18.42 15.94 -37.22
CA THR A 183 -19.55 15.10 -37.67
C THR A 183 -19.43 14.88 -39.18
N PRO A 184 -19.52 13.63 -39.69
CA PRO A 184 -19.66 13.39 -41.12
C PRO A 184 -21.12 13.63 -41.54
N ARG A 185 -21.32 14.57 -42.44
CA ARG A 185 -22.63 14.89 -43.03
C ARG A 185 -22.88 13.98 -44.24
N GLY A 186 -23.80 13.02 -44.09
CA GLY A 186 -24.73 12.60 -45.13
C GLY A 186 -24.35 11.42 -46.05
N SER A 187 -25.08 10.31 -45.90
CA SER A 187 -25.65 9.64 -47.07
C SER A 187 -27.10 9.27 -46.77
N ARG A 188 -28.01 9.73 -47.62
CA ARG A 188 -29.45 9.45 -47.56
C ARG A 188 -29.65 7.96 -47.84
N ARG A 189 -30.42 7.26 -47.00
CA ARG A 189 -31.13 6.05 -47.41
C ARG A 189 -32.59 6.15 -47.02
N VAL A 190 -33.40 5.73 -47.97
CA VAL A 190 -34.83 5.87 -48.12
C VAL A 190 -35.54 5.03 -47.07
N TRP A 191 -36.55 5.59 -46.41
CA TRP A 191 -37.51 4.83 -45.61
C TRP A 191 -38.55 4.23 -46.57
N SER A 192 -38.70 2.91 -46.56
CA SER A 192 -39.92 2.25 -47.01
C SER A 192 -40.50 1.48 -45.84
N SER A 193 -41.71 1.87 -45.48
CA SER A 193 -42.63 1.16 -44.61
C SER A 193 -42.89 -0.25 -45.13
N LEU A 194 -42.93 -1.23 -44.24
CA LEU A 194 -43.80 -2.39 -44.39
C LEU A 194 -44.15 -2.91 -43.00
N SER A 195 -45.43 -2.73 -42.65
CA SER A 195 -46.13 -3.43 -41.59
C SER A 195 -46.13 -4.92 -41.87
N LEU A 196 -45.98 -5.72 -40.80
CA LEU A 196 -46.70 -6.96 -40.52
C LEU A 196 -46.60 -7.25 -39.02
#